data_AF-A0A432XGF6-F1
#
_entry.id   AF-A0A432XGF6-F1
#
_cell.length_a   1.000
_cell.length_b   1.000
_cell.length_c   1.000
_cell.angle_alpha   90.00
_cell.angle_beta   90.00
_cell.angle_gamma   90.00
#
_symmetry.space_group_name_H-M   'P 1'
#
loop_
_entity.id
_entity.type
_entity.pdbx_description
1 polymer ?
#
loop_
_entity_poly.entity_id
_entity_poly.type
_entity_poly.pdbx_seq_one_letter_code
_entity_poly.pdbx_strand_id
1 'polypeptide(L)'
;MGYNKPANESNAFTLDQRLAHDTLRLGALPLCEVLLFNDARYDWLVLVPRRPLVTEFLDLPVAEQTQLALEVQQVSRALKQWQPQAKLNVGALGNVVAQLHIHLLLRHPHDPAWPGPVWGHSAAQPFSEAQAAERCAFWRQRLQLEL
;
A
#
# COMPACT_ATOMS: atom_id res chain seq x y z
N MET A 1 9.25 21.09 16.63
CA MET A 1 8.12 20.21 16.98
C MET A 1 8.67 18.79 16.98
N GLY A 2 8.96 18.23 18.14
CA GLY A 2 9.55 16.89 18.25
C GLY A 2 8.46 15.83 18.14
N TYR A 3 8.73 14.77 17.39
CA TYR A 3 7.89 13.58 17.37
C TYR A 3 7.95 12.91 18.75
N ASN A 4 6.88 13.02 19.53
CA ASN A 4 6.70 12.23 20.74
C ASN A 4 6.13 10.87 20.32
N LYS A 5 6.98 9.84 20.36
CA LYS A 5 6.54 8.44 20.26
C LYS A 5 5.71 8.13 21.52
N PRO A 6 4.42 7.78 21.40
CA PRO A 6 3.64 7.40 22.58
C PRO A 6 4.25 6.14 23.20
N ALA A 7 4.53 6.22 24.49
CA ALA A 7 4.91 5.07 25.28
C ALA A 7 3.65 4.33 25.70
N ASN A 8 3.63 3.03 25.43
CA ASN A 8 2.68 2.03 25.94
C ASN A 8 1.40 1.82 25.12
N GLU A 9 1.52 1.15 23.97
CA GLU A 9 0.44 0.40 23.33
C GLU A 9 1.03 -0.93 22.85
N SER A 10 0.27 -2.02 22.92
CA SER A 10 0.69 -3.42 22.72
C SER A 10 1.85 -3.64 21.74
N ASN A 11 2.78 -4.53 22.08
CA ASN A 11 3.84 -5.02 21.17
C ASN A 11 3.30 -5.81 19.95
N ALA A 12 1.98 -5.81 19.75
CA ALA A 12 1.31 -6.43 18.62
C ALA A 12 1.08 -5.38 17.52
N PHE A 13 1.32 -5.79 16.27
CA PHE A 13 0.98 -4.97 15.12
C PHE A 13 -0.54 -4.69 15.08
N THR A 14 -0.90 -3.43 14.85
CA THR A 14 -2.27 -3.00 14.52
C THR A 14 -2.18 -2.05 13.33
N LEU A 15 -3.07 -2.22 12.34
CA LEU A 15 -3.14 -1.32 11.19
C LEU A 15 -3.65 0.05 11.64
N ASP A 16 -3.00 1.13 11.19
CA ASP A 16 -3.42 2.50 11.44
C ASP A 16 -4.88 2.71 11.00
N GLN A 17 -5.66 3.44 11.80
CA GLN A 17 -7.10 3.63 11.56
C GLN A 17 -7.40 4.33 10.22
N ARG A 18 -6.55 5.25 9.77
CA ARG A 18 -6.71 5.92 8.47
C ARG A 18 -6.41 4.96 7.33
N LEU A 19 -5.36 4.14 7.45
CA LEU A 19 -5.10 3.09 6.48
C LEU A 19 -6.25 2.09 6.43
N ALA A 20 -6.79 1.68 7.58
CA ALA A 20 -7.93 0.77 7.64
C ALA A 20 -9.21 1.37 7.01
N HIS A 21 -9.42 2.68 7.14
CA HIS A 21 -10.55 3.39 6.55
C HIS A 21 -10.39 3.60 5.03
N ASP A 22 -9.20 4.02 4.59
CA ASP A 22 -8.95 4.43 3.20
C ASP A 22 -8.61 3.24 2.28
N THR A 23 -8.55 2.02 2.81
CA THR A 23 -8.13 0.85 2.06
C THR A 23 -9.04 -0.36 2.30
N LEU A 24 -8.96 -1.31 1.37
CA LEU A 24 -9.63 -2.60 1.42
C LEU A 24 -8.58 -3.70 1.61
N ARG A 25 -8.73 -4.55 2.63
CA ARG A 25 -7.77 -5.62 2.93
C ARG A 25 -7.82 -6.72 1.87
N LEU A 26 -6.68 -7.03 1.25
CA LEU A 26 -6.56 -8.12 0.28
C LEU A 26 -6.10 -9.42 0.93
N GLY A 27 -5.13 -9.36 1.85
CA GLY A 27 -4.55 -10.51 2.50
C GLY A 27 -3.14 -10.21 2.99
N ALA A 28 -2.32 -11.25 3.18
CA ALA A 28 -0.99 -11.13 3.76
C ALA A 28 0.11 -11.77 2.89
N LEU A 29 1.23 -11.07 2.75
CA LEU A 29 2.53 -11.62 2.37
C LEU A 29 3.33 -11.95 3.66
N PRO A 30 4.50 -12.61 3.60
CA PRO A 30 5.26 -12.99 4.79
C PRO A 30 5.50 -11.86 5.80
N LEU A 31 5.80 -10.65 5.33
CA LEU A 31 6.00 -9.46 6.17
C LEU A 31 4.80 -8.51 6.12
N CYS A 32 4.25 -8.21 4.94
CA CYS A 32 3.27 -7.13 4.79
C CYS A 32 1.81 -7.59 4.79
N GLU A 33 0.94 -6.81 5.42
CA GLU A 33 -0.46 -6.71 4.97
C GLU A 33 -0.47 -6.10 3.57
N VAL A 34 -1.31 -6.66 2.68
CA VAL A 34 -1.53 -6.14 1.34
C VAL A 34 -2.92 -5.52 1.29
N LEU A 35 -2.96 -4.24 0.94
CA LEU A 35 -4.18 -3.43 0.92
C LEU A 35 -4.39 -2.88 -0.49
N LEU A 36 -5.66 -2.71 -0.87
CA LEU A 36 -6.08 -1.98 -2.06
C LEU A 36 -6.51 -0.57 -1.62
N PHE A 37 -5.87 0.47 -2.13
CA PHE A 37 -6.29 1.84 -1.82
C PHE A 37 -7.67 2.10 -2.44
N ASN A 38 -8.60 2.66 -1.68
CA ASN A 38 -10.00 2.83 -2.10
C ASN A 38 -10.17 4.05 -3.00
N ASP A 39 -9.49 4.03 -4.14
CA ASP A 39 -9.57 5.05 -5.19
C ASP A 39 -9.62 4.37 -6.56
N ALA A 40 -10.82 4.28 -7.11
CA ALA A 40 -11.13 3.57 -8.35
C ALA A 40 -10.44 4.13 -9.60
N ARG A 41 -9.82 5.30 -9.49
CA ARG A 41 -9.08 5.96 -10.57
C ARG A 41 -7.74 5.30 -10.87
N TYR A 42 -7.19 4.52 -9.94
CA TYR A 42 -5.85 3.95 -10.05
C TYR A 42 -5.81 2.47 -9.63
N ASP A 43 -4.99 1.66 -10.31
CA ASP A 43 -4.58 0.37 -9.76
C ASP A 43 -3.49 0.63 -8.70
N TRP A 44 -3.93 0.79 -7.44
CA TRP A 44 -3.09 1.24 -6.33
C TRP A 44 -3.12 0.26 -5.14
N LEU A 45 -2.00 -0.42 -4.94
CA LEU A 45 -1.77 -1.33 -3.82
C LEU A 45 -0.88 -0.68 -2.76
N VAL A 46 -1.08 -1.06 -1.51
CA VAL A 46 -0.29 -0.59 -0.36
C VAL A 46 0.21 -1.79 0.42
N LEU A 47 1.52 -1.81 0.71
CA LEU A 47 2.14 -2.79 1.59
C LEU A 47 2.40 -2.17 2.95
N VAL A 48 1.98 -2.84 4.02
CA VAL A 48 2.21 -2.39 5.41
C VAL A 48 2.93 -3.51 6.17
N PRO A 49 4.24 -3.36 6.48
CA PRO A 49 4.96 -4.33 7.28
C PRO A 49 4.26 -4.57 8.62
N ARG A 50 4.00 -5.83 8.98
CA ARG A 50 3.34 -6.22 10.23
C ARG A 50 4.30 -6.13 11.42
N ARG A 51 4.79 -4.93 11.70
CA ARG A 51 5.68 -4.62 12.82
C ARG A 51 5.13 -3.43 13.61
N PRO A 52 5.03 -3.55 14.94
CA PRO A 52 4.57 -2.44 15.77
C PRO A 52 5.59 -1.30 15.72
N LEU A 53 5.10 -0.06 15.75
CA LEU A 53 5.93 1.14 15.98
C LEU A 53 7.05 1.39 14.95
N VAL A 54 6.95 0.80 13.75
CA VAL A 54 7.84 1.06 12.61
C VAL A 54 7.27 2.21 11.80
N THR A 55 8.05 3.27 11.64
CA THR A 55 7.67 4.47 10.89
C THR A 55 8.49 4.64 9.62
N GLU A 56 9.76 4.24 9.68
CA GLU A 56 10.72 4.39 8.60
C GLU A 56 11.20 3.03 8.11
N PHE A 57 11.62 2.97 6.84
CA PHE A 57 12.25 1.76 6.28
C PHE A 57 13.47 1.31 7.10
N LEU A 58 14.25 2.28 7.60
CA LEU A 58 15.46 2.03 8.39
C LEU A 58 15.17 1.49 9.81
N ASP A 59 13.92 1.58 10.28
CA ASP A 59 13.53 1.01 11.58
C ASP A 59 13.43 -0.53 11.51
N LEU A 60 13.28 -1.08 10.30
CA LEU A 60 13.24 -2.53 10.09
C LEU A 60 14.64 -3.14 10.23
N PRO A 61 14.77 -4.34 10.81
CA PRO A 61 16.01 -5.12 10.71
C PRO A 61 16.39 -5.38 9.24
N VAL A 62 17.70 -5.51 8.95
CA VAL A 62 18.22 -5.69 7.58
C VAL A 62 17.56 -6.88 6.85
N ALA A 63 17.27 -7.98 7.56
CA ALA A 63 16.57 -9.12 6.98
C ALA A 63 15.13 -8.75 6.55
N GLU A 64 14.43 -7.93 7.32
CA GLU A 64 13.08 -7.48 7.01
C GLU A 64 13.05 -6.38 5.96
N GLN A 65 14.06 -5.50 5.91
CA GLN A 65 14.27 -4.58 4.79
C GLN A 65 14.41 -5.34 3.47
N THR A 66 15.18 -6.44 3.50
CA THR A 66 15.35 -7.33 2.35
C THR A 66 14.04 -8.01 1.98
N GLN A 67 13.31 -8.56 2.95
CA GLN A 67 11.99 -9.17 2.74
C GLN A 67 10.99 -8.16 2.16
N LEU A 68 10.95 -6.93 2.68
CA LEU A 68 10.12 -5.86 2.16
C LEU A 68 10.46 -5.54 0.70
N ALA A 69 11.75 -5.47 0.36
CA ALA A 69 12.18 -5.24 -1.03
C ALA A 69 11.72 -6.38 -1.97
N LEU A 70 11.74 -7.62 -1.51
CA LEU A 70 11.22 -8.78 -2.27
C LEU A 70 9.71 -8.70 -2.46
N GLU A 71 8.95 -8.31 -1.43
CA GLU A 71 7.50 -8.14 -1.51
C GLU A 71 7.10 -6.97 -2.41
N VAL A 72 7.81 -5.84 -2.31
CA VAL A 72 7.68 -4.71 -3.23
C VAL A 72 7.92 -5.16 -4.67
N GLN A 73 8.96 -5.96 -4.91
CA GLN A 73 9.24 -6.50 -6.24
C GLN A 73 8.11 -7.44 -6.72
N GLN A 74 7.63 -8.34 -5.88
CA GLN A 74 6.55 -9.29 -6.22
C GLN A 74 5.28 -8.54 -6.65
N VAL A 75 4.83 -7.57 -5.84
CA VAL A 75 3.61 -6.79 -6.13
C VAL A 75 3.82 -5.88 -7.35
N SER A 76 4.99 -5.25 -7.47
CA SER A 76 5.36 -4.45 -8.65
C SER A 76 5.29 -5.27 -9.94
N ARG A 77 5.78 -6.51 -9.92
CA ARG A 77 5.73 -7.42 -11.07
C ARG A 77 4.30 -7.78 -11.43
N ALA A 78 3.46 -8.10 -10.45
CA ALA A 78 2.04 -8.39 -10.69
C ALA A 78 1.30 -7.21 -11.34
N LEU A 79 1.53 -5.99 -10.84
CA LEU A 79 1.00 -4.75 -11.43
C LEU A 79 1.49 -4.56 -12.87
N LYS A 80 2.80 -4.73 -13.11
CA LYS A 80 3.39 -4.58 -14.45
C LYS A 80 2.96 -5.68 -15.42
N GLN A 81 2.71 -6.89 -14.97
CA GLN A 81 2.16 -7.97 -15.79
C GLN A 81 0.70 -7.70 -16.17
N TRP A 82 -0.07 -7.08 -15.26
CA TRP A 82 -1.43 -6.64 -15.54
C TRP A 82 -1.45 -5.53 -16.60
N GLN A 83 -0.60 -4.51 -16.48
CA GLN A 83 -0.47 -3.45 -17.49
C GLN A 83 1.00 -3.17 -17.88
N PRO A 84 1.53 -3.88 -18.89
CA PRO A 84 2.93 -3.77 -19.29
C PRO A 84 3.35 -2.39 -19.80
N GLN A 85 2.41 -1.57 -20.30
CA GLN A 85 2.69 -0.23 -20.81
C GLN A 85 2.55 0.88 -19.75
N ALA A 86 1.97 0.58 -18.59
CA ALA A 86 1.81 1.55 -17.50
C ALA A 86 3.16 1.95 -16.89
N LYS A 87 3.29 3.18 -16.39
CA LYS A 87 4.42 3.55 -15.53
C LYS A 87 4.13 3.14 -14.09
N LEU A 88 5.04 2.42 -13.45
CA LEU A 88 4.93 2.13 -12.01
C LEU A 88 5.47 3.31 -11.19
N ASN A 89 4.74 3.69 -10.14
CA ASN A 89 5.20 4.56 -9.06
C ASN A 89 5.31 3.72 -7.78
N VAL A 90 6.42 3.89 -7.05
CA VAL A 90 6.67 3.25 -5.75
C VAL A 90 7.11 4.33 -4.78
N GLY A 91 6.54 4.39 -3.58
CA GLY A 91 6.93 5.40 -2.60
C GLY A 91 6.57 5.03 -1.16
N ALA A 92 7.50 5.32 -0.25
CA ALA A 92 7.26 5.39 1.19
C ALA A 92 7.32 6.88 1.58
N LEU A 93 6.23 7.44 2.07
CA LEU A 93 6.12 8.88 2.36
C LEU A 93 5.85 9.13 3.85
N GLY A 94 4.68 8.73 4.35
CA GLY A 94 4.40 8.73 5.79
C GLY A 94 4.14 10.09 6.47
N ASN A 95 4.08 11.20 5.74
CA ASN A 95 3.90 12.53 6.33
C ASN A 95 2.59 12.73 7.13
N VAL A 96 1.52 12.00 6.78
CA VAL A 96 0.20 12.08 7.42
C VAL A 96 -0.07 10.87 8.32
N VAL A 97 0.23 9.67 7.82
CA VAL A 97 0.17 8.42 8.58
C VAL A 97 1.59 7.94 8.83
N ALA A 98 2.01 7.96 10.09
CA ALA A 98 3.39 7.65 10.46
C ALA A 98 3.75 6.17 10.31
N GLN A 99 2.79 5.25 10.45
CA GLN A 99 3.04 3.82 10.27
C GLN A 99 3.63 3.54 8.90
N LEU A 100 4.76 2.83 8.82
CA LEU A 100 5.44 2.53 7.56
C LEU A 100 4.49 1.82 6.60
N HIS A 101 4.34 2.39 5.40
CA HIS A 101 3.58 1.81 4.31
C HIS A 101 4.19 2.19 2.96
N ILE A 102 4.14 1.25 2.02
CA ILE A 102 4.70 1.42 0.68
C ILE A 102 3.56 1.46 -0.32
N HIS A 103 3.44 2.57 -1.04
CA HIS A 103 2.51 2.70 -2.16
C HIS A 103 3.11 2.10 -3.42
N LEU A 104 2.34 1.28 -4.13
CA LEU A 104 2.66 0.77 -5.47
C LEU A 104 1.46 1.01 -6.38
N LEU A 105 1.63 1.83 -7.42
CA LEU A 105 0.53 2.15 -8.31
C LEU A 105 0.94 2.33 -9.77
N LEU A 106 0.01 1.98 -10.65
CA LEU A 106 0.14 2.16 -12.08
C LEU A 106 -0.33 3.54 -12.51
N ARG A 107 0.41 4.14 -13.45
CA ARG A 107 0.21 5.49 -13.98
C ARG A 107 0.17 5.48 -15.50
N HIS A 108 -0.61 6.39 -16.07
CA HIS A 108 -0.85 6.51 -17.50
C HIS A 108 -0.98 7.99 -17.92
N PRO A 109 -0.67 8.36 -19.17
CA PRO A 109 -0.83 9.73 -19.67
C PRO A 109 -2.23 10.33 -19.53
N HIS A 110 -3.26 9.49 -19.41
CA HIS A 110 -4.66 9.90 -19.25
C HIS A 110 -5.17 9.77 -17.81
N ASP A 111 -4.33 9.33 -16.87
CA ASP A 111 -4.75 9.30 -15.46
C ASP A 111 -4.86 10.73 -14.91
N PRO A 112 -5.75 10.98 -13.93
CA PRO A 112 -6.11 12.34 -13.53
C PRO A 112 -4.95 13.18 -13.02
N ALA A 113 -3.87 12.58 -12.53
CA ALA A 113 -2.76 13.29 -11.90
C ALA A 113 -1.50 13.32 -12.78
N TRP A 114 -1.54 12.76 -13.99
CA TRP A 114 -0.37 12.71 -14.87
C TRP A 114 0.04 14.12 -15.36
N PRO A 115 1.35 14.44 -15.45
CA PRO A 115 2.53 13.64 -15.10
C PRO A 115 2.96 13.77 -13.62
N GLY A 116 2.20 14.53 -12.82
CA GLY A 116 2.48 14.76 -11.41
C GLY A 116 2.23 13.55 -10.50
N PRO A 117 2.56 13.68 -9.20
CA PRO A 117 2.22 12.67 -8.20
C PRO A 117 0.71 12.58 -7.98
N VAL A 118 0.21 11.39 -7.65
CA VAL A 118 -1.21 11.21 -7.23
C VAL A 118 -1.48 11.79 -5.84
N TRP A 119 -0.46 11.83 -4.98
CA TRP A 119 -0.59 12.24 -3.58
C TRP A 119 -1.00 13.71 -3.49
N GLY A 120 -2.18 13.97 -2.92
CA GLY A 120 -2.70 15.33 -2.74
C GLY A 120 -3.22 16.00 -4.01
N HIS A 121 -3.30 15.29 -5.15
CA HIS A 121 -3.79 15.87 -6.40
C HIS A 121 -5.29 16.21 -6.34
N SER A 122 -6.13 15.26 -5.93
CA SER A 122 -7.57 15.46 -5.75
C SER A 122 -8.20 14.34 -4.91
N ALA A 123 -9.38 14.60 -4.35
CA ALA A 123 -10.11 13.65 -3.51
C ALA A 123 -10.27 12.27 -4.19
N ALA A 124 -10.09 11.21 -3.41
CA ALA A 124 -10.30 9.84 -3.87
C ALA A 124 -11.72 9.63 -4.40
N GLN A 125 -11.87 8.78 -5.41
CA GLN A 125 -13.17 8.32 -5.87
C GLN A 125 -13.32 6.87 -5.45
N PRO A 126 -14.05 6.58 -4.35
CA PRO A 126 -14.19 5.22 -3.84
C PRO A 126 -14.77 4.28 -4.89
N PHE A 127 -14.39 3.01 -4.80
CA PHE A 127 -15.09 1.96 -5.53
C PHE A 127 -16.55 1.89 -5.06
N SER A 128 -17.48 1.61 -5.98
CA SER A 128 -18.78 1.05 -5.57
C SER A 128 -18.56 -0.33 -4.96
N GLU A 129 -19.53 -0.83 -4.18
CA GLU A 129 -19.42 -2.13 -3.51
C GLU A 129 -19.13 -3.29 -4.49
N ALA A 130 -19.80 -3.30 -5.64
CA ALA A 130 -19.59 -4.29 -6.69
C ALA A 130 -18.17 -4.21 -7.28
N GLN A 131 -17.69 -2.98 -7.58
CA GLN A 131 -16.33 -2.78 -8.10
C GLN A 131 -15.27 -3.14 -7.07
N ALA A 132 -15.51 -2.84 -5.79
CA ALA A 132 -14.63 -3.18 -4.69
C ALA A 132 -14.47 -4.70 -4.58
N ALA A 133 -15.58 -5.44 -4.57
CA ALA A 133 -15.58 -6.90 -4.52
C ALA A 133 -14.82 -7.52 -5.71
N GLU A 134 -15.11 -7.04 -6.93
CA GLU A 134 -14.43 -7.49 -8.14
C GLU A 134 -12.92 -7.20 -8.09
N ARG A 135 -12.53 -5.97 -7.74
CA ARG A 135 -11.13 -5.54 -7.70
C ARG A 135 -10.34 -6.27 -6.61
N CYS A 136 -10.95 -6.51 -5.45
CA CYS A 136 -10.35 -7.32 -4.40
C CYS A 136 -10.14 -8.77 -4.83
N ALA A 137 -11.15 -9.40 -5.44
CA ALA A 137 -11.02 -10.77 -5.96
C ALA A 137 -9.93 -10.87 -7.02
N PHE A 138 -9.91 -9.92 -7.96
CA PHE A 138 -8.89 -9.83 -9.01
C PHE A 138 -7.47 -9.79 -8.45
N TRP A 139 -7.20 -8.90 -7.49
CA TRP A 139 -5.85 -8.77 -6.93
C TRP A 139 -5.46 -9.93 -6.01
N ARG A 140 -6.41 -10.46 -5.22
CA ARG A 140 -6.16 -11.68 -4.41
C ARG A 140 -5.73 -12.85 -5.27
N GLN A 141 -6.46 -13.11 -6.36
CA GLN A 141 -6.13 -14.20 -7.28
C GLN A 141 -4.75 -14.00 -7.92
N ARG A 142 -4.46 -12.79 -8.42
CA ARG A 142 -3.21 -12.50 -9.12
C ARG A 142 -1.99 -12.53 -8.21
N LEU A 143 -2.16 -12.17 -6.94
CA LEU A 143 -1.10 -12.19 -5.93
C LEU A 143 -1.04 -13.50 -5.13
N GLN A 144 -1.99 -14.42 -5.36
CA GLN A 144 -2.13 -15.68 -4.62
C GLN A 144 -2.23 -15.46 -3.11
N LEU A 145 -3.04 -14.48 -2.69
CA LEU A 145 -3.21 -14.11 -1.29
C LEU A 145 -4.34 -14.91 -0.64
N GLU A 146 -4.10 -15.34 0.59
CA GLU A 146 -5.11 -15.87 1.50
C GLU A 146 -5.65 -14.74 2.42
N LEU A 147 -6.89 -14.90 2.89
CA LEU A 147 -7.58 -13.93 3.75
C LEU A 147 -7.19 -14.08 5.23
#